data_AF-A0A2A7FNR6-F1
#
_entry.id   AF-A0A2A7FNR6-F1
#
_cell.length_a   1.000
_cell.length_b   1.000
_cell.length_c   1.000
_cell.angle_alpha   90.00
_cell.angle_beta   90.00
_cell.angle_gamma   90.00
#
_symmetry.space_group_name_H-M   'P 1'
#
loop_
_entity.id
_entity.type
_entity.pdbx_description
1 polymer ?
#
loop_
_entity_poly.entity_id
_entity_poly.type
_entity_poly.pdbx_seq_one_letter_code
_entity_poly.pdbx_strand_id
1 'polypeptide(L)'
;MSKVDSLQASVEKAELKVEKCKGTIERHKKALDKKVQKVIKEVGLDLTGKSKEEIDELREPYRTTDHSWTIYEVIGKLDDIKGATKKLGEAEHVLNNWKEKLSLEIEKNRFLEGDDIPQVIKDFLEQWKQKAYEWHIKRYNDYLELKEELHKKEREARIECINTYKDAYERYLDENGEAKDLSDHTLANVYPRSIMNTFLEERELDWKSIQSRLNSFAGKTILYMASIYDESKRLAWLEKALEQEKKSKMLDLINRINAVTGSIIDAEDLRISEVGNLNGIITGEKANAKVETIGAGGWNIQCFHYRTLVNEIK
;
A
#
# COMPACT_ATOMS: atom_id res chain seq x y z
N MET A 1 -9.61 -4.11 9.82
CA MET A 1 -10.07 -4.30 8.43
C MET A 1 -9.09 -5.22 7.73
N SER A 2 -9.52 -6.44 7.42
CA SER A 2 -8.73 -7.45 6.71
C SER A 2 -8.48 -7.04 5.25
N LYS A 3 -7.60 -7.75 4.53
CA LYS A 3 -7.39 -7.51 3.08
C LYS A 3 -8.64 -7.88 2.27
N VAL A 4 -9.36 -8.92 2.69
CA VAL A 4 -10.64 -9.32 2.11
C VAL A 4 -11.68 -8.22 2.28
N ASP A 5 -11.83 -7.66 3.49
CA ASP A 5 -12.78 -6.58 3.77
C ASP A 5 -12.48 -5.35 2.89
N SER A 6 -11.19 -5.00 2.73
CA SER A 6 -10.77 -3.89 1.88
C SER A 6 -11.08 -4.11 0.40
N LEU A 7 -10.92 -5.34 -0.09
CA LEU A 7 -11.25 -5.70 -1.47
C LEU A 7 -12.77 -5.73 -1.67
N GLN A 8 -13.52 -6.23 -0.69
CA GLN A 8 -14.99 -6.22 -0.70
C GLN A 8 -15.54 -4.80 -0.76
N ALA A 9 -15.03 -3.88 0.07
CA ALA A 9 -15.39 -2.46 0.01
C ALA A 9 -15.06 -1.83 -1.35
N SER A 10 -13.98 -2.28 -2.01
CA SER A 10 -13.60 -1.81 -3.35
C SER A 10 -14.54 -2.34 -4.43
N VAL A 11 -14.99 -3.60 -4.31
CA VAL A 11 -16.02 -4.19 -5.17
C VAL A 11 -17.33 -3.42 -5.03
N GLU A 12 -17.82 -3.21 -3.80
CA GLU A 12 -19.06 -2.47 -3.53
C GLU A 12 -19.02 -1.06 -4.15
N LYS A 13 -17.91 -0.34 -3.98
CA LYS A 13 -17.72 0.98 -4.58
C LYS A 13 -17.75 0.93 -6.12
N ALA A 14 -17.16 -0.11 -6.72
CA ALA A 14 -17.18 -0.30 -8.17
C ALA A 14 -18.57 -0.68 -8.68
N GLU A 15 -19.34 -1.50 -7.95
CA GLU A 15 -20.73 -1.85 -8.28
C GLU A 15 -21.62 -0.61 -8.26
N LEU A 16 -21.50 0.25 -7.24
CA LEU A 16 -22.20 1.53 -7.18
C LEU A 16 -21.85 2.43 -8.37
N LYS A 17 -20.61 2.38 -8.87
CA LYS A 17 -20.20 3.16 -10.05
C LYS A 17 -20.84 2.62 -11.33
N VAL A 18 -20.86 1.30 -11.51
CA VAL A 18 -21.55 0.64 -12.63
C VAL A 18 -23.03 1.01 -12.63
N GLU A 19 -23.70 0.96 -11.48
CA GLU A 19 -25.11 1.29 -11.36
C GLU A 19 -25.39 2.77 -11.71
N LYS A 20 -24.53 3.68 -11.27
CA LYS A 20 -24.60 5.10 -11.67
C LYS A 20 -24.44 5.30 -13.18
N CYS A 21 -23.57 4.53 -13.84
CA CYS A 21 -23.42 4.57 -15.30
C CYS A 21 -24.69 4.06 -15.99
N LYS A 22 -25.25 2.92 -15.55
CA LYS A 22 -26.52 2.38 -16.06
C LYS A 22 -27.67 3.39 -15.93
N GLY A 23 -27.83 3.99 -14.75
CA GLY A 23 -28.84 5.03 -14.52
C GLY A 23 -28.64 6.29 -15.38
N THR A 24 -27.39 6.61 -15.76
CA THR A 24 -27.10 7.72 -16.68
C THR A 24 -27.53 7.39 -18.11
N ILE A 25 -27.24 6.18 -18.59
CA ILE A 25 -27.71 5.70 -19.90
C ILE A 25 -29.24 5.75 -19.98
N GLU A 26 -29.93 5.25 -18.95
CA GLU A 26 -31.39 5.29 -18.90
C GLU A 26 -31.96 6.72 -18.94
N ARG A 27 -31.31 7.67 -18.26
CA ARG A 27 -31.70 9.10 -18.37
C ARG A 27 -31.51 9.63 -19.78
N HIS A 28 -30.42 9.28 -20.46
CA HIS A 28 -30.19 9.72 -21.83
C HIS A 28 -31.17 9.07 -22.82
N LYS A 29 -31.53 7.79 -22.65
CA LYS A 29 -32.59 7.14 -23.45
C LYS A 29 -33.93 7.83 -23.30
N LYS A 30 -34.38 8.08 -22.07
CA LYS A 30 -35.62 8.84 -21.81
C LYS A 30 -35.60 10.25 -22.41
N ALA A 31 -34.43 10.91 -22.42
CA ALA A 31 -34.28 12.21 -23.04
C ALA A 31 -34.29 12.12 -24.57
N LEU A 32 -33.68 11.09 -25.15
CA LEU A 32 -33.72 10.80 -26.59
C LEU A 32 -35.17 10.62 -27.05
N ASP A 33 -35.96 9.80 -26.35
CA ASP A 33 -37.38 9.58 -26.68
C ASP A 33 -38.15 10.90 -26.73
N LYS A 34 -37.95 11.77 -25.73
CA LYS A 34 -38.58 13.11 -25.71
C LYS A 34 -38.17 13.98 -26.90
N LYS A 35 -36.90 13.92 -27.32
CA LYS A 35 -36.40 14.66 -28.48
C LYS A 35 -36.98 14.12 -29.78
N VAL A 36 -37.07 12.80 -29.94
CA VAL A 36 -37.72 12.16 -31.09
C VAL A 36 -39.20 12.55 -31.17
N GLN A 37 -39.93 12.49 -30.06
CA GLN A 37 -41.35 12.91 -30.03
C GLN A 37 -41.53 14.40 -30.37
N LYS A 38 -40.57 15.26 -29.98
CA LYS A 38 -40.58 16.68 -30.38
C LYS A 38 -40.41 16.83 -31.90
N VAL A 39 -39.48 16.09 -32.52
CA VAL A 39 -39.29 16.11 -33.98
C VAL A 39 -40.55 15.64 -34.71
N ILE A 40 -41.18 14.56 -34.26
CA ILE A 40 -42.46 14.07 -34.83
C ILE A 40 -43.52 15.17 -34.80
N LYS A 41 -43.65 15.86 -33.66
CA LYS A 41 -44.66 16.91 -33.49
C LYS A 41 -44.41 18.15 -34.34
N GLU A 42 -43.15 18.60 -34.45
CA GLU A 42 -42.80 19.85 -35.13
C GLU A 42 -42.60 19.68 -36.64
N VAL A 43 -42.12 18.51 -37.07
CA VAL A 43 -41.65 18.26 -38.44
C VAL A 43 -42.44 17.13 -39.13
N GLY A 44 -43.16 16.30 -38.37
CA GLY A 44 -43.86 15.12 -38.90
C GLY A 44 -42.92 13.94 -39.24
N LEU A 45 -41.64 14.04 -38.87
CA LEU A 45 -40.62 13.06 -39.18
C LEU A 45 -40.39 12.12 -37.98
N ASP A 46 -40.54 10.81 -38.19
CA ASP A 46 -40.25 9.80 -37.18
C ASP A 46 -38.80 9.30 -37.28
N LEU A 47 -38.03 9.58 -36.21
CA LEU A 47 -36.63 9.21 -36.08
C LEU A 47 -36.43 8.02 -35.12
N THR A 48 -37.51 7.35 -34.71
CA THR A 48 -37.45 6.25 -33.74
C THR A 48 -36.56 5.13 -34.27
N GLY A 49 -35.55 4.75 -33.46
CA GLY A 49 -34.62 3.65 -33.80
C GLY A 49 -33.64 3.94 -34.94
N LYS A 50 -33.62 5.16 -35.48
CA LYS A 50 -32.70 5.55 -36.56
C LYS A 50 -31.28 5.74 -36.06
N SER A 51 -30.32 5.30 -36.87
CA SER A 51 -28.89 5.55 -36.67
C SER A 51 -28.56 7.03 -36.89
N LYS A 52 -27.36 7.44 -36.45
CA LYS A 52 -26.90 8.82 -36.62
C LYS A 52 -26.82 9.20 -38.10
N GLU A 53 -26.31 8.29 -38.91
CA GLU A 53 -26.13 8.45 -40.35
C GLU A 53 -27.48 8.60 -41.06
N GLU A 54 -28.47 7.76 -40.73
CA GLU A 54 -29.83 7.89 -41.26
C GLU A 54 -30.48 9.22 -40.85
N ILE A 55 -30.28 9.68 -39.61
CA ILE A 55 -30.83 10.96 -39.14
C ILE A 55 -30.19 12.13 -39.88
N ASP A 56 -28.87 12.09 -40.14
CA ASP A 56 -28.19 13.14 -40.89
C ASP A 56 -28.69 13.24 -42.34
N GLU A 57 -28.92 12.11 -43.01
CA GLU A 57 -29.52 12.09 -44.35
C GLU A 57 -30.94 12.69 -44.34
N LEU A 58 -31.78 12.28 -43.39
CA LEU A 58 -33.14 12.80 -43.24
C LEU A 58 -33.18 14.28 -42.83
N ARG A 59 -32.08 14.80 -42.28
CA ARG A 59 -31.93 16.21 -41.90
C ARG A 59 -31.60 17.11 -43.08
N GLU A 60 -31.01 16.61 -44.17
CA GLU A 60 -30.54 17.44 -45.29
C GLU A 60 -31.62 18.38 -45.88
N PRO A 61 -32.88 17.96 -46.10
CA PRO A 61 -33.93 18.86 -46.58
C PRO A 61 -34.22 20.03 -45.63
N TYR A 62 -33.89 19.88 -44.35
CA TYR A 62 -34.16 20.86 -43.30
C TYR A 62 -32.93 21.71 -42.97
N ARG A 63 -31.78 21.49 -43.61
CA ARG A 63 -30.48 22.02 -43.18
C ARG A 63 -30.42 23.54 -43.03
N THR A 64 -31.17 24.28 -43.84
CA THR A 64 -31.27 25.74 -43.82
C THR A 64 -32.46 26.28 -43.03
N THR A 65 -33.15 25.41 -42.28
CA THR A 65 -34.34 25.76 -41.47
C THR A 65 -34.03 25.63 -39.98
N ASP A 66 -34.84 26.29 -39.15
CA ASP A 66 -34.74 26.16 -37.68
C ASP A 66 -34.96 24.72 -37.19
N HIS A 67 -35.69 23.89 -37.96
CA HIS A 67 -35.92 22.48 -37.66
C HIS A 67 -34.66 21.61 -37.78
N SER A 68 -33.62 22.06 -38.50
CA SER A 68 -32.31 21.39 -38.56
C SER A 68 -31.73 21.15 -37.17
N TRP A 69 -31.86 22.14 -36.28
CA TRP A 69 -31.35 22.06 -34.92
C TRP A 69 -32.15 21.07 -34.07
N THR A 70 -33.48 21.07 -34.17
CA THR A 70 -34.32 20.11 -33.44
C THR A 70 -33.99 18.66 -33.82
N ILE A 71 -33.71 18.39 -35.11
CA ILE A 71 -33.27 17.08 -35.58
C ILE A 71 -31.86 16.75 -35.04
N TYR A 72 -30.94 17.73 -35.08
CA TYR A 72 -29.57 17.54 -34.57
C TYR A 72 -29.50 17.26 -33.06
N GLU A 73 -30.45 17.75 -32.25
CA GLU A 73 -30.52 17.43 -30.82
C GLU A 73 -30.69 15.90 -30.57
N VAL A 74 -31.32 15.17 -31.49
CA VAL A 74 -31.47 13.70 -31.42
C VAL A 74 -30.09 13.04 -31.61
N ILE A 75 -29.31 13.49 -32.58
CA ILE A 75 -27.93 13.02 -32.81
C ILE A 75 -27.07 13.26 -31.58
N GLY A 76 -27.15 14.46 -30.98
CA GLY A 76 -26.42 14.76 -29.75
C GLY A 76 -26.76 13.79 -28.61
N LYS A 77 -28.02 13.33 -28.51
CA LYS A 77 -28.42 12.33 -27.52
C LYS A 77 -27.93 10.92 -27.84
N LEU A 78 -27.85 10.54 -29.11
CA LEU A 78 -27.22 9.27 -29.50
C LEU A 78 -25.73 9.27 -29.14
N ASP A 79 -25.02 10.38 -29.36
CA ASP A 79 -23.61 10.53 -28.96
C ASP A 79 -23.43 10.51 -27.44
N ASP A 80 -24.32 11.17 -26.67
CA ASP A 80 -24.35 11.09 -25.21
C ASP A 80 -24.50 9.63 -24.73
N ILE A 81 -25.43 8.87 -25.31
CA ILE A 81 -25.66 7.45 -24.98
C ILE A 81 -24.41 6.64 -25.31
N LYS A 82 -23.83 6.82 -26.49
CA LYS A 82 -22.60 6.13 -26.91
C LYS A 82 -21.45 6.39 -25.93
N GLY A 83 -21.25 7.64 -25.53
CA GLY A 83 -20.24 8.03 -24.54
C GLY A 83 -20.52 7.43 -23.15
N ALA A 84 -21.78 7.41 -22.72
CA ALA A 84 -22.18 6.80 -21.45
C ALA A 84 -21.99 5.27 -21.45
N THR A 85 -22.30 4.59 -22.56
CA THR A 85 -22.06 3.16 -22.75
C THR A 85 -20.58 2.80 -22.70
N LYS A 86 -19.71 3.62 -23.32
CA LYS A 86 -18.25 3.44 -23.19
C LYS A 86 -17.80 3.52 -21.73
N LYS A 87 -18.27 4.53 -20.99
CA LYS A 87 -17.98 4.69 -19.56
C LYS A 87 -18.52 3.55 -18.70
N LEU A 88 -19.64 2.94 -19.10
CA LEU A 88 -20.16 1.73 -18.46
C LEU A 88 -19.18 0.57 -18.65
N GLY A 89 -18.72 0.31 -19.88
CA GLY A 89 -17.75 -0.76 -20.16
C GLY A 89 -16.43 -0.58 -19.38
N GLU A 90 -15.91 0.65 -19.28
CA GLU A 90 -14.74 0.95 -18.43
C GLU A 90 -15.01 0.64 -16.95
N ALA A 91 -16.19 1.00 -16.44
CA ALA A 91 -16.58 0.73 -15.06
C ALA A 91 -16.76 -0.77 -14.78
N GLU A 92 -17.33 -1.52 -15.73
CA GLU A 92 -17.50 -2.98 -15.65
C GLU A 92 -16.15 -3.71 -15.69
N HIS A 93 -15.22 -3.26 -16.53
CA HIS A 93 -13.85 -3.78 -16.54
C HIS A 93 -13.17 -3.56 -15.19
N VAL A 94 -13.29 -2.37 -14.59
CA VAL A 94 -12.76 -2.11 -13.25
C VAL A 94 -13.41 -3.00 -12.19
N LEU A 95 -14.73 -3.18 -12.25
CA LEU A 95 -15.45 -4.07 -11.34
C LEU A 95 -14.96 -5.52 -11.43
N ASN A 96 -14.81 -6.04 -12.64
CA ASN A 96 -14.34 -7.41 -12.86
C ASN A 96 -12.93 -7.62 -12.30
N ASN A 97 -12.02 -6.66 -12.53
CA ASN A 97 -10.67 -6.71 -11.94
C ASN A 97 -10.70 -6.77 -10.40
N TRP A 98 -11.61 -6.06 -9.74
CA TRP A 98 -11.73 -6.13 -8.28
C TRP A 98 -12.34 -7.45 -7.81
N LYS A 99 -13.35 -7.97 -8.53
CA LYS A 99 -13.95 -9.27 -8.22
C LYS A 99 -12.95 -10.41 -8.36
N GLU A 100 -12.11 -10.39 -9.40
CA GLU A 100 -11.04 -11.37 -9.60
C GLU A 100 -10.02 -11.31 -8.44
N LYS A 101 -9.53 -10.11 -8.10
CA LYS A 101 -8.62 -9.93 -6.95
C LYS A 101 -9.22 -10.43 -5.64
N LEU A 102 -10.51 -10.18 -5.39
CA LEU A 102 -11.22 -10.65 -4.21
C LEU A 102 -11.30 -12.18 -4.21
N SER A 103 -11.69 -12.78 -5.33
CA SER A 103 -11.77 -14.24 -5.48
C SER A 103 -10.44 -14.93 -5.20
N LEU A 104 -9.36 -14.42 -5.80
CA LEU A 104 -8.00 -14.93 -5.58
C LEU A 104 -7.55 -14.82 -4.12
N GLU A 105 -7.89 -13.71 -3.45
CA GLU A 105 -7.54 -13.53 -2.03
C GLU A 105 -8.35 -14.46 -1.11
N ILE A 106 -9.64 -14.69 -1.42
CA ILE A 106 -10.49 -15.64 -0.69
C ILE A 106 -9.95 -17.06 -0.85
N GLU A 107 -9.66 -17.46 -2.08
CA GLU A 107 -9.11 -18.79 -2.37
C GLU A 107 -7.76 -19.01 -1.70
N LYS A 108 -6.88 -18.00 -1.74
CA LYS A 108 -5.61 -18.02 -1.01
C LYS A 108 -5.83 -18.22 0.49
N ASN A 109 -6.73 -17.47 1.12
CA ASN A 109 -6.99 -17.63 2.55
C ASN A 109 -7.55 -19.01 2.88
N ARG A 110 -8.49 -19.51 2.08
CA ARG A 110 -9.04 -20.86 2.23
C ARG A 110 -7.96 -21.93 2.14
N PHE A 111 -7.04 -21.81 1.18
CA PHE A 111 -5.91 -22.73 1.05
C PHE A 111 -4.99 -22.69 2.26
N LEU A 112 -4.65 -21.48 2.73
CA LEU A 112 -3.74 -21.30 3.86
C LEU A 112 -4.33 -21.74 5.21
N GLU A 113 -5.64 -21.62 5.35
CA GLU A 113 -6.38 -21.97 6.57
C GLU A 113 -6.89 -23.43 6.54
N GLY A 114 -6.80 -24.10 5.39
CA GLY A 114 -7.23 -25.48 5.21
C GLY A 114 -6.40 -26.51 5.99
N ASP A 115 -6.97 -27.71 6.10
CA ASP A 115 -6.35 -28.85 6.80
C ASP A 115 -5.22 -29.50 5.98
N ASP A 116 -5.13 -29.19 4.69
CA ASP A 116 -4.10 -29.71 3.78
C ASP A 116 -2.69 -29.19 4.08
N ILE A 117 -2.56 -28.13 4.88
CA ILE A 117 -1.26 -27.58 5.29
C ILE A 117 -0.87 -28.20 6.64
N PRO A 118 0.27 -28.93 6.70
CA PRO A 118 0.77 -29.51 7.94
C PRO A 118 0.87 -28.49 9.08
N GLN A 119 0.37 -28.86 10.27
CA GLN A 119 0.34 -27.98 11.43
C GLN A 119 1.75 -27.47 11.80
N VAL A 120 2.79 -28.30 11.67
CA VAL A 120 4.17 -27.91 11.93
C VAL A 120 4.66 -26.75 11.04
N ILE A 121 4.14 -26.61 9.82
CA ILE A 121 4.43 -25.47 8.93
C ILE A 121 3.74 -24.21 9.45
N LYS A 122 2.48 -24.33 9.91
CA LYS A 122 1.73 -23.23 10.53
C LYS A 122 2.46 -22.74 11.79
N ASP A 123 2.86 -23.66 12.65
CA ASP A 123 3.58 -23.35 13.90
C ASP A 123 4.94 -22.69 13.65
N PHE A 124 5.69 -23.18 12.65
CA PHE A 124 6.97 -22.58 12.25
C PHE A 124 6.81 -21.12 11.85
N LEU A 125 5.78 -20.81 11.07
CA LEU A 125 5.53 -19.46 10.58
C LEU A 125 4.96 -18.54 11.66
N GLU A 126 4.23 -19.08 12.63
CA GLU A 126 3.83 -18.31 13.81
C GLU A 126 5.04 -17.97 14.69
N GLN A 127 5.97 -18.91 14.90
CA GLN A 127 7.24 -18.62 15.58
C GLN A 127 8.07 -17.58 14.82
N TRP A 128 8.12 -17.66 13.49
CA TRP A 128 8.77 -16.63 12.66
C TRP A 128 8.14 -15.26 12.88
N LYS A 129 6.80 -15.18 12.85
CA LYS A 129 6.06 -13.93 13.04
C LYS A 129 6.33 -13.31 14.41
N GLN A 130 6.34 -14.12 15.46
CA GLN A 130 6.64 -13.67 16.82
C GLN A 130 8.05 -13.07 16.90
N LYS A 131 9.06 -13.77 16.36
CA LYS A 131 10.44 -13.26 16.30
C LYS A 131 10.55 -11.96 15.50
N ALA A 132 9.83 -11.86 14.39
CA ALA A 132 9.79 -10.65 13.57
C ALA A 132 9.14 -9.48 14.33
N TYR A 133 8.06 -9.74 15.06
CA TYR A 133 7.38 -8.75 15.90
C TYR A 133 8.34 -8.19 16.96
N GLU A 134 8.96 -9.06 17.75
CA GLU A 134 9.93 -8.68 18.80
C GLU A 134 11.09 -7.86 18.23
N TRP A 135 11.64 -8.30 17.08
CA TRP A 135 12.70 -7.57 16.39
C TRP A 135 12.26 -6.16 15.99
N HIS A 136 11.07 -6.01 15.41
CA HIS A 136 10.56 -4.70 14.99
C HIS A 136 10.27 -3.77 16.17
N ILE A 137 9.76 -4.29 17.28
CA ILE A 137 9.56 -3.51 18.50
C ILE A 137 10.90 -3.03 19.05
N LYS A 138 11.88 -3.93 19.20
CA LYS A 138 13.22 -3.56 19.66
C LYS A 138 13.83 -2.51 18.74
N ARG A 139 13.79 -2.72 17.42
CA ARG A 139 14.35 -1.80 16.43
C ARG A 139 13.68 -0.43 16.46
N TYR A 140 12.38 -0.37 16.74
CA TYR A 140 11.64 0.88 16.90
C TYR A 140 12.09 1.63 18.16
N ASN A 141 12.29 0.94 19.29
CA ASN A 141 12.80 1.55 20.51
C ASN A 141 14.24 2.06 20.33
N ASP A 142 15.13 1.24 19.73
CA ASP A 142 16.50 1.65 19.40
C ASP A 142 16.51 2.90 18.49
N TYR A 143 15.52 3.03 17.58
CA TYR A 143 15.35 4.21 16.73
C TYR A 143 14.93 5.45 17.52
N LEU A 144 14.05 5.31 18.52
CA LEU A 144 13.66 6.42 19.39
C LEU A 144 14.83 6.90 20.24
N GLU A 145 15.60 5.97 20.80
CA GLU A 145 16.82 6.27 21.57
C GLU A 145 17.84 7.02 20.69
N LEU A 146 18.10 6.52 19.48
CA LEU A 146 19.00 7.19 18.53
C LEU A 146 18.52 8.62 18.19
N LYS A 147 17.21 8.79 18.01
CA LYS A 147 16.63 10.11 17.71
C LYS A 147 16.82 11.08 18.86
N GLU A 148 16.57 10.64 20.09
CA GLU A 148 16.79 11.44 21.29
C GLU A 148 18.27 11.80 21.47
N GLU A 149 19.17 10.83 21.27
CA GLU A 149 20.61 11.03 21.34
C GLU A 149 21.10 12.07 20.32
N LEU A 150 20.66 11.97 19.06
CA LEU A 150 21.04 12.92 18.01
C LEU A 150 20.51 14.33 18.29
N HIS A 151 19.27 14.47 18.77
CA HIS A 151 18.72 15.77 19.14
C HIS A 151 19.45 16.39 20.34
N LYS A 152 19.82 15.58 21.33
CA LYS A 152 20.63 16.03 22.47
C LYS A 152 22.00 16.53 22.02
N LYS A 153 22.68 15.76 21.16
CA LYS A 153 23.97 16.15 20.58
C LYS A 153 23.86 17.44 19.76
N GLU A 154 22.80 17.59 18.96
CA GLU A 154 22.53 18.83 18.22
C GLU A 154 22.38 20.01 19.18
N ARG A 155 21.58 19.86 20.24
CA ARG A 155 21.35 20.91 21.24
C ARG A 155 22.65 21.32 21.93
N GLU A 156 23.44 20.35 22.37
CA GLU A 156 24.75 20.57 22.99
C GLU A 156 25.71 21.29 22.03
N ALA A 157 25.76 20.88 20.75
CA ALA A 157 26.58 21.54 19.73
C ALA A 157 26.13 22.99 19.47
N ARG A 158 24.82 23.28 19.52
CA ARG A 158 24.32 24.67 19.42
C ARG A 158 24.81 25.54 20.57
N ILE A 159 24.80 25.01 21.79
CA ILE A 159 25.30 25.72 22.98
C ILE A 159 26.82 25.90 22.89
N GLU A 160 27.56 24.86 22.50
CA GLU A 160 29.00 24.89 22.26
C GLU A 160 29.37 25.97 21.22
N CYS A 161 28.61 26.08 20.13
CA CYS A 161 28.82 27.09 19.10
C CYS A 161 28.68 28.52 19.67
N ILE A 162 27.66 28.78 20.50
CA ILE A 162 27.47 30.09 21.14
C ILE A 162 28.66 30.42 22.05
N ASN A 163 29.11 29.45 22.84
CA ASN A 163 30.24 29.60 23.75
C ASN A 163 31.60 29.71 23.03
N THR A 164 31.73 29.16 21.83
CA THR A 164 32.95 29.23 21.01
C THR A 164 33.05 30.57 20.30
N TYR A 165 31.94 31.07 19.76
CA TYR A 165 31.87 32.31 18.97
C TYR A 165 31.17 33.43 19.76
N LYS A 166 31.66 33.70 20.99
CA LYS A 166 31.03 34.64 21.94
C LYS A 166 30.77 36.01 21.32
N ASP A 167 31.72 36.55 20.56
CA ASP A 167 31.60 37.85 19.90
C ASP A 167 30.43 37.91 18.90
N ALA A 168 30.14 36.80 18.22
CA ALA A 168 29.04 36.73 17.25
C ALA A 168 27.67 36.55 17.93
N TYR A 169 27.65 36.06 19.18
CA TYR A 169 26.45 35.63 19.89
C TYR A 169 26.25 36.33 21.25
N GLU A 170 26.85 37.51 21.46
CA GLU A 170 26.83 38.27 22.73
C GLU A 170 25.44 38.34 23.39
N ARG A 171 24.38 38.59 22.60
CA ARG A 171 22.99 38.69 23.10
C ARG A 171 22.45 37.41 23.76
N TYR A 172 23.09 36.27 23.49
CA TYR A 172 22.74 34.95 23.99
C TYR A 172 23.60 34.52 25.19
N LEU A 173 24.50 35.38 25.67
CA LEU A 173 25.37 35.13 26.82
C LEU A 173 24.81 35.74 28.11
N ASP A 174 24.96 35.04 29.22
CA ASP A 174 24.66 35.51 30.57
C ASP A 174 25.72 36.49 31.10
N GLU A 175 25.59 36.91 32.36
CA GLU A 175 26.52 37.84 33.01
C GLU A 175 27.93 37.28 33.20
N ASN A 176 28.10 35.95 33.15
CA ASN A 176 29.40 35.27 33.23
C ASN A 176 30.02 35.05 31.84
N GLY A 177 29.34 35.48 30.76
CA GLY A 177 29.77 35.27 29.39
C GLY A 177 29.55 33.85 28.90
N GLU A 178 28.68 33.07 29.53
CA GLU A 178 28.29 31.72 29.13
C GLU A 178 26.92 31.71 28.46
N ALA A 179 26.64 30.75 27.59
CA ALA A 179 25.36 30.63 26.92
C ALA A 179 24.21 30.56 27.95
N LYS A 180 23.21 31.43 27.79
CA LYS A 180 21.97 31.40 28.59
C LYS A 180 21.30 30.03 28.48
N ASP A 181 20.49 29.67 29.48
CA ASP A 181 19.56 28.56 29.34
C ASP A 181 18.45 28.94 28.33
N LEU A 182 18.66 28.52 27.09
CA LEU A 182 17.80 28.84 25.96
C LEU A 182 16.89 27.65 25.64
N SER A 183 15.63 27.98 25.33
CA SER A 183 14.70 27.00 24.78
C SER A 183 15.20 26.48 23.42
N ASP A 184 14.81 25.27 23.05
CA ASP A 184 15.15 24.68 21.75
C ASP A 184 14.66 25.56 20.58
N HIS A 185 13.51 26.22 20.75
CA HIS A 185 13.00 27.17 19.76
C HIS A 185 13.95 28.36 19.57
N THR A 186 14.51 28.88 20.66
CA THR A 186 15.47 29.99 20.61
C THR A 186 16.79 29.53 20.00
N LEU A 187 17.31 28.36 20.42
CA LEU A 187 18.55 27.76 19.87
C LEU A 187 18.45 27.47 18.36
N ALA A 188 17.27 27.08 17.87
CA ALA A 188 17.01 26.88 16.45
C ALA A 188 17.01 28.18 15.62
N ASN A 189 16.85 29.34 16.27
CA ASN A 189 16.63 30.64 15.62
C ASN A 189 17.72 31.68 15.96
N VAL A 190 18.85 31.28 16.53
CA VAL A 190 19.94 32.20 16.85
C VAL A 190 20.51 32.89 15.61
N TYR A 191 21.00 34.12 15.78
CA TYR A 191 21.62 34.91 14.72
C TYR A 191 23.06 35.30 15.10
N PRO A 192 24.06 35.19 14.20
CA PRO A 192 23.94 34.79 12.79
C PRO A 192 23.68 33.28 12.59
N ARG A 193 22.87 32.92 11.59
CA ARG A 193 22.58 31.50 11.29
C ARG A 193 23.70 30.79 10.54
N SER A 194 24.51 31.52 9.76
CA SER A 194 25.57 30.94 8.95
C SER A 194 26.64 30.23 9.79
N ILE A 195 27.14 30.87 10.85
CA ILE A 195 28.13 30.27 11.76
C ILE A 195 27.58 29.00 12.40
N MET A 196 26.36 29.06 12.94
CA MET A 196 25.67 27.90 13.53
C MET A 196 25.51 26.75 12.53
N ASN A 197 25.04 27.05 11.31
CA ASN A 197 24.82 26.02 10.30
C ASN A 197 26.13 25.33 9.92
N THR A 198 27.20 26.09 9.65
CA THR A 198 28.52 25.51 9.33
C THR A 198 29.04 24.67 10.50
N PHE A 199 28.89 25.14 11.74
CA PHE A 199 29.33 24.40 12.92
C PHE A 199 28.63 23.05 13.10
N LEU A 200 27.32 23.00 12.81
CA LEU A 200 26.53 21.78 12.83
C LEU A 200 26.84 20.86 11.65
N GLU A 201 27.01 21.41 10.44
CA GLU A 201 27.38 20.65 9.24
C GLU A 201 28.73 19.94 9.41
N GLU A 202 29.74 20.63 9.94
CA GLU A 202 31.08 20.05 10.22
C GLU A 202 31.04 18.88 11.22
N ARG A 203 30.01 18.83 12.06
CA ARG A 203 29.79 17.76 13.06
C ARG A 203 28.78 16.71 12.60
N GLU A 204 28.24 16.84 11.39
CA GLU A 204 27.14 16.03 10.87
C GLU A 204 25.91 16.03 11.80
N LEU A 205 25.66 17.17 12.45
CA LEU A 205 24.53 17.43 13.34
C LEU A 205 23.54 18.44 12.74
N ASP A 206 23.74 18.85 11.48
CA ASP A 206 22.72 19.57 10.75
C ASP A 206 21.51 18.66 10.47
N TRP A 207 20.37 19.29 10.17
CA TRP A 207 19.12 18.58 9.93
C TRP A 207 19.23 17.47 8.87
N LYS A 208 19.96 17.70 7.77
CA LYS A 208 20.07 16.70 6.69
C LYS A 208 20.87 15.49 7.16
N SER A 209 21.98 15.72 7.86
CA SER A 209 22.83 14.65 8.40
C SER A 209 22.09 13.81 9.44
N ILE A 210 21.36 14.45 10.37
CA ILE A 210 20.52 13.75 11.35
C ILE A 210 19.44 12.92 10.65
N GLN A 211 18.70 13.50 9.71
CA GLN A 211 17.67 12.77 8.97
C GLN A 211 18.25 11.59 8.16
N SER A 212 19.43 11.77 7.56
CA SER A 212 20.13 10.70 6.83
C SER A 212 20.47 9.51 7.73
N ARG A 213 21.03 9.77 8.91
CA ARG A 213 21.35 8.74 9.92
C ARG A 213 20.10 8.02 10.42
N LEU A 214 19.04 8.77 10.74
CA LEU A 214 17.76 8.21 11.18
C LEU A 214 17.12 7.33 10.11
N ASN A 215 17.09 7.79 8.85
CA ASN A 215 16.52 7.03 7.74
C ASN A 215 17.32 5.76 7.43
N SER A 216 18.66 5.85 7.49
CA SER A 216 19.55 4.70 7.30
C SER A 216 19.35 3.64 8.38
N PHE A 217 19.18 4.05 9.64
CA PHE A 217 18.94 3.14 10.75
C PHE A 217 17.54 2.49 10.69
N ALA A 218 16.50 3.29 10.48
CA ALA A 218 15.12 2.86 10.62
C ALA A 218 14.68 1.86 9.53
N GLY A 219 14.98 2.16 8.26
CA GLY A 219 14.37 1.45 7.15
C GLY A 219 12.84 1.68 7.05
N LYS A 220 12.21 1.09 6.03
CA LYS A 220 10.81 1.44 5.66
C LYS A 220 9.79 1.15 6.76
N THR A 221 9.87 -0.02 7.40
CA THR A 221 8.90 -0.44 8.43
C THR A 221 8.94 0.48 9.64
N ILE A 222 10.13 0.78 10.16
CA ILE A 222 10.29 1.62 11.35
C ILE A 222 9.93 3.07 11.07
N LEU A 223 10.26 3.60 9.88
CA LEU A 223 9.81 4.93 9.47
C LEU A 223 8.29 5.02 9.40
N TYR A 224 7.62 3.98 8.89
CA TYR A 224 6.16 3.95 8.89
C TYR A 224 5.59 3.86 10.31
N MET A 225 6.18 3.02 11.17
CA MET A 225 5.83 2.97 12.59
C MET A 225 5.96 4.36 13.26
N ALA A 226 7.05 5.09 12.99
CA ALA A 226 7.30 6.42 13.52
C ALA A 226 6.30 7.48 13.01
N SER A 227 5.67 7.25 11.85
CA SER A 227 4.61 8.13 11.33
C SER A 227 3.27 7.96 12.08
N ILE A 228 3.11 6.87 12.83
CA ILE A 228 1.90 6.58 13.61
C ILE A 228 2.13 7.03 15.06
N TYR A 229 1.51 8.15 15.42
CA TYR A 229 1.61 8.73 16.76
C TYR A 229 1.04 7.81 17.85
N ASP A 230 -0.18 7.29 17.62
CA ASP A 230 -0.88 6.42 18.58
C ASP A 230 -0.26 5.03 18.61
N GLU A 231 0.24 4.63 19.78
CA GLU A 231 0.92 3.35 19.96
C GLU A 231 0.02 2.14 19.65
N SER A 232 -1.22 2.14 20.12
CA SER A 232 -2.16 1.04 19.88
C SER A 232 -2.41 0.84 18.38
N LYS A 233 -2.59 1.93 17.62
CA LYS A 233 -2.73 1.87 16.16
C LYS A 233 -1.45 1.39 15.48
N ARG A 234 -0.28 1.81 15.98
CA ARG A 234 1.03 1.40 15.46
C ARG A 234 1.26 -0.10 15.64
N LEU A 235 0.99 -0.64 16.82
CA LEU A 235 1.13 -2.06 17.13
C LEU A 235 0.12 -2.90 16.34
N ALA A 236 -1.14 -2.46 16.26
CA ALA A 236 -2.16 -3.12 15.45
C ALA A 236 -1.81 -3.14 13.96
N TRP A 237 -1.17 -2.08 13.45
CA TRP A 237 -0.65 -2.06 12.09
C TRP A 237 0.50 -3.08 11.90
N LEU A 238 1.47 -3.11 12.81
CA LEU A 238 2.62 -4.02 12.74
C LEU A 238 2.15 -5.48 12.73
N GLU A 239 1.25 -5.83 13.64
CA GLU A 239 0.66 -7.16 13.72
C GLU A 239 -0.02 -7.57 12.41
N LYS A 240 -0.83 -6.67 11.83
CA LYS A 240 -1.48 -6.91 10.55
C LYS A 240 -0.47 -7.05 9.40
N ALA A 241 0.59 -6.25 9.39
CA ALA A 241 1.62 -6.31 8.36
C ALA A 241 2.37 -7.64 8.40
N LEU A 242 2.76 -8.10 9.60
CA LEU A 242 3.45 -9.36 9.80
C LEU A 242 2.54 -10.56 9.52
N GLU A 243 1.25 -10.48 9.82
CA GLU A 243 0.28 -11.52 9.45
C GLU A 243 0.18 -11.70 7.92
N GLN A 244 0.20 -10.60 7.16
CA GLN A 244 0.21 -10.65 5.69
C GLN A 244 1.52 -11.20 5.12
N GLU A 245 2.64 -10.87 5.75
CA GLU A 245 3.94 -11.44 5.38
C GLU A 245 4.00 -12.93 5.69
N LYS A 246 3.50 -13.36 6.87
CA LYS A 246 3.36 -14.77 7.26
C LYS A 246 2.59 -15.56 6.20
N LYS A 247 1.41 -15.06 5.79
CA LYS A 247 0.59 -15.69 4.74
C LYS A 247 1.32 -15.80 3.40
N SER A 248 2.12 -14.80 3.05
CA SER A 248 2.89 -14.80 1.80
C SER A 248 4.07 -15.79 1.86
N LYS A 249 4.75 -15.85 3.00
CA LYS A 249 5.82 -16.82 3.29
C LYS A 249 5.32 -18.26 3.34
N MET A 250 4.13 -18.49 3.88
CA MET A 250 3.46 -19.80 3.86
C MET A 250 3.21 -20.27 2.44
N LEU A 251 2.65 -19.40 1.60
CA LEU A 251 2.37 -19.72 0.20
C LEU A 251 3.66 -20.03 -0.57
N ASP A 252 4.72 -19.24 -0.39
CA ASP A 252 6.02 -19.52 -1.02
C ASP A 252 6.58 -20.88 -0.59
N LEU A 253 6.59 -21.16 0.72
CA LEU A 253 7.09 -22.41 1.27
C LEU A 253 6.33 -23.63 0.70
N ILE A 254 5.00 -23.58 0.72
CA ILE A 254 4.17 -24.68 0.21
C ILE A 254 4.33 -24.86 -1.30
N ASN A 255 4.38 -23.77 -2.08
CA ASN A 255 4.61 -23.87 -3.52
C ASN A 255 5.96 -24.52 -3.84
N ARG A 256 7.01 -24.23 -3.05
CA ARG A 256 8.34 -24.83 -3.23
C ARG A 256 8.36 -26.31 -2.86
N ILE A 257 7.59 -26.72 -1.86
CA ILE A 257 7.39 -28.13 -1.50
C ILE A 257 6.65 -28.84 -2.63
N ASN A 258 5.47 -28.33 -3.01
CA ASN A 258 4.61 -28.95 -4.01
C ASN A 258 5.25 -29.03 -5.40
N ALA A 259 6.17 -28.13 -5.72
CA ALA A 259 6.97 -28.20 -6.96
C ALA A 259 7.77 -29.51 -7.06
N VAL A 260 8.20 -30.08 -5.94
CA VAL A 260 8.96 -31.35 -5.87
C VAL A 260 8.02 -32.52 -5.59
N THR A 261 7.17 -32.42 -4.56
CA THR A 261 6.43 -33.56 -4.03
C THR A 261 5.06 -33.77 -4.68
N GLY A 262 4.52 -32.80 -5.42
CA GLY A 262 3.08 -32.75 -5.68
C GLY A 262 2.30 -32.40 -4.40
N SER A 263 1.04 -32.80 -4.29
CA SER A 263 0.27 -32.56 -3.06
C SER A 263 0.90 -33.30 -1.87
N ILE A 264 0.91 -32.67 -0.71
CA ILE A 264 1.45 -33.26 0.52
C ILE A 264 0.48 -34.36 1.00
N ILE A 265 1.01 -35.57 1.20
CA ILE A 265 0.26 -36.72 1.74
C ILE A 265 0.57 -36.88 3.23
N ASP A 266 1.85 -36.76 3.60
CA ASP A 266 2.32 -36.96 4.96
C ASP A 266 3.52 -36.04 5.26
N ALA A 267 3.57 -35.53 6.49
CA ALA A 267 4.59 -34.63 7.01
C ALA A 267 4.96 -34.95 8.47
N GLU A 268 4.74 -36.18 8.95
CA GLU A 268 5.09 -36.60 10.32
C GLU A 268 6.59 -36.42 10.63
N ASP A 269 7.46 -36.59 9.63
CA ASP A 269 8.92 -36.42 9.76
C ASP A 269 9.39 -34.95 9.70
N LEU A 270 8.46 -34.00 9.64
CA LEU A 270 8.74 -32.57 9.62
C LEU A 270 8.69 -31.98 11.03
N ARG A 271 9.77 -31.29 11.42
CA ARG A 271 9.94 -30.74 12.78
C ARG A 271 10.61 -29.38 12.79
N ILE A 272 10.25 -28.58 13.79
CA ILE A 272 10.95 -27.34 14.11
C ILE A 272 12.07 -27.69 15.07
N SER A 273 13.31 -27.45 14.67
CA SER A 273 14.50 -27.63 15.51
C SER A 273 14.56 -26.59 16.65
N GLU A 274 15.37 -26.85 17.66
CA GLU A 274 15.57 -25.93 18.81
C GLU A 274 16.03 -24.52 18.38
N VAL A 275 16.82 -24.44 17.30
CA VAL A 275 17.26 -23.16 16.71
C VAL A 275 16.16 -22.44 15.93
N GLY A 276 14.98 -23.07 15.78
CA GLY A 276 13.81 -22.52 15.11
C GLY A 276 13.81 -22.72 13.60
N ASN A 277 14.57 -23.69 13.07
CA ASN A 277 14.52 -24.08 11.66
C ASN A 277 13.54 -25.25 11.47
N LEU A 278 12.65 -25.15 10.49
CA LEU A 278 11.84 -26.25 9.96
C LEU A 278 12.70 -27.18 9.10
N ASN A 279 12.83 -28.44 9.52
CA ASN A 279 13.60 -29.47 8.83
C ASN A 279 12.83 -30.79 8.84
N GLY A 280 12.97 -31.63 7.81
CA GLY A 280 12.30 -32.93 7.77
C GLY A 280 12.20 -33.57 6.42
N ILE A 281 11.43 -34.64 6.39
CA ILE A 281 11.00 -35.32 5.16
C ILE A 281 9.50 -35.08 5.02
N ILE A 282 9.07 -34.81 3.79
CA ILE A 282 7.67 -34.75 3.39
C ILE A 282 7.44 -35.82 2.33
N THR A 283 6.36 -36.57 2.49
CA THR A 283 5.86 -37.53 1.50
C THR A 283 4.76 -36.87 0.70
N GLY A 284 4.88 -36.85 -0.63
CA GLY A 284 3.81 -36.37 -1.51
C GLY A 284 3.51 -37.30 -2.65
N GLU A 285 2.51 -36.94 -3.44
CA GLU A 285 1.96 -37.76 -4.54
C GLU A 285 3.00 -38.16 -5.60
N LYS A 286 3.99 -37.29 -5.85
CA LYS A 286 4.99 -37.47 -6.91
C LYS A 286 6.30 -38.03 -6.40
N ALA A 287 6.76 -37.54 -5.27
CA ALA A 287 8.06 -37.88 -4.69
C ALA A 287 8.12 -37.49 -3.21
N ASN A 288 9.10 -38.05 -2.52
CA ASN A 288 9.49 -37.62 -1.17
C ASN A 288 10.51 -36.49 -1.29
N ALA A 289 10.43 -35.51 -0.39
CA ALA A 289 11.39 -34.40 -0.36
C ALA A 289 11.94 -34.16 1.03
N LYS A 290 13.24 -33.90 1.10
CA LYS A 290 13.90 -33.35 2.26
C LYS A 290 13.73 -31.83 2.27
N VAL A 291 13.07 -31.31 3.30
CA VAL A 291 12.87 -29.88 3.53
C VAL A 291 13.84 -29.40 4.59
N GLU A 292 14.56 -28.33 4.32
CA GLU A 292 15.46 -27.69 5.27
C GLU A 292 15.31 -26.18 5.21
N THR A 293 15.16 -25.53 6.36
CA THR A 293 15.23 -24.07 6.45
C THR A 293 16.52 -23.66 7.13
N ILE A 294 17.13 -22.60 6.61
CA ILE A 294 18.34 -22.02 7.16
C ILE A 294 17.97 -20.61 7.61
N GLY A 295 17.80 -20.44 8.92
CA GLY A 295 17.65 -19.14 9.55
C GLY A 295 18.84 -18.25 9.26
N ALA A 296 18.56 -17.04 8.81
CA ALA A 296 19.52 -15.98 8.57
C ALA A 296 19.04 -14.72 9.31
N GLY A 297 19.78 -14.34 10.34
CA GLY A 297 19.55 -13.12 11.11
C GLY A 297 20.84 -12.72 11.79
N GLY A 298 21.38 -11.55 11.43
CA GLY A 298 22.50 -10.96 12.15
C GLY A 298 21.96 -10.24 13.38
N TRP A 299 22.56 -10.51 14.55
CA TRP A 299 22.27 -9.78 15.80
C TRP A 299 22.29 -8.27 15.48
N ASN A 300 21.12 -7.61 15.56
CA ASN A 300 20.89 -6.16 15.35
C ASN A 300 20.83 -5.55 13.93
N ILE A 301 21.08 -6.27 12.83
CA ILE A 301 21.10 -5.62 11.48
C ILE A 301 19.86 -5.94 10.66
N GLN A 302 19.38 -7.18 10.68
CA GLN A 302 18.26 -7.62 9.84
C GLN A 302 17.23 -8.36 10.67
N CYS A 303 15.95 -8.17 10.34
CA CYS A 303 14.86 -8.99 10.86
C CYS A 303 15.15 -10.47 10.56
N PHE A 304 14.60 -11.38 11.35
CA PHE A 304 14.79 -12.81 11.11
C PHE A 304 14.20 -13.21 9.75
N HIS A 305 15.05 -13.74 8.87
CA HIS A 305 14.65 -14.33 7.60
C HIS A 305 15.12 -15.78 7.55
N TYR A 306 14.55 -16.57 6.64
CA TYR A 306 15.01 -17.93 6.41
C TYR A 306 15.09 -18.19 4.90
N ARG A 307 15.99 -19.10 4.53
CA ARG A 307 16.01 -19.70 3.19
C ARG A 307 15.48 -21.11 3.29
N THR A 308 14.61 -21.50 2.37
CA THR A 308 14.17 -22.89 2.25
C THR A 308 15.04 -23.62 1.23
N LEU A 309 15.35 -24.88 1.49
CA LEU A 309 15.89 -25.86 0.56
C LEU A 309 14.91 -27.03 0.52
N VAL A 310 14.52 -27.46 -0.68
CA VAL A 310 13.63 -28.59 -0.90
C VAL A 310 14.30 -29.48 -1.93
N ASN A 311 14.70 -30.67 -1.52
CA ASN A 311 15.43 -31.61 -2.38
C ASN A 311 14.67 -32.92 -2.45
N GLU A 312 14.44 -33.41 -3.66
CA GLU A 312 13.88 -34.75 -3.89
C GLU A 312 14.79 -35.82 -3.27
N ILE A 313 14.18 -36.80 -2.61
CA ILE A 313 14.85 -38.00 -2.09
C ILE A 313 14.73 -39.08 -3.17
N LYS A 314 15.87 -39.48 -3.72
CA LYS A 314 15.97 -40.54 -4.74
C LYS A 314 16.08 -41.92 -4.11
#